data_AF-A0AAU9W7S3-F1
#
_entry.id   AF-A0AAU9W7S3-F1
#
_cell.length_a   1.000
_cell.length_b   1.000
_cell.length_c   1.000
_cell.angle_alpha   90.00
_cell.angle_beta   90.00
_cell.angle_gamma   90.00
#
_symmetry.space_group_name_H-M   'P 1'
#
loop_
_entity.id
_entity.type
_entity.pdbx_description
1 polymer ?
#
loop_
_entity_poly.entity_id
_entity_poly.type
_entity_poly.pdbx_seq_one_letter_code
_entity_poly.pdbx_strand_id
1 'polypeptide(L)'
;RTNFVWTKDHDILFCRELLVTEPYAHKFRVTTRSVRGRYTLLTTRKAEQLREEEKASGIEVTPTEIDLLLEEILEKEKAARAEIESGDTKKRKAEQDKAGADNIRRLAMERMSQTKPGKVMWEKL
;
A
#
# COMPACT_ATOMS: atom_id res chain seq x y z
N ARG A 1 -25.71 -22.55 20.70
CA ARG A 1 -24.65 -22.20 19.73
C ARG A 1 -23.33 -22.45 20.42
N THR A 2 -22.44 -23.26 19.85
CA THR A 2 -21.05 -23.40 20.31
C THR A 2 -20.26 -22.16 19.91
N ASN A 3 -19.48 -21.61 20.83
CA ASN A 3 -18.55 -20.52 20.52
C ASN A 3 -17.36 -21.12 19.76
N PHE A 4 -17.02 -20.54 18.61
CA PHE A 4 -15.80 -20.91 17.88
C PHE A 4 -14.58 -20.48 18.69
N VAL A 5 -13.60 -21.37 18.82
CA VAL A 5 -12.35 -21.11 19.55
C VAL A 5 -11.18 -21.29 18.60
N TRP A 6 -10.36 -20.25 18.48
CA TRP A 6 -9.14 -20.27 17.66
C TRP A 6 -8.10 -21.21 18.28
N THR A 7 -7.49 -22.04 17.44
CA THR A 7 -6.39 -22.94 17.80
C THR A 7 -5.21 -22.66 16.87
N LYS A 8 -4.03 -23.21 17.17
CA LYS A 8 -2.85 -23.06 16.30
C LYS A 8 -3.12 -23.57 14.88
N ASP A 9 -3.83 -24.69 14.74
CA ASP A 9 -4.20 -25.23 13.42
C ASP A 9 -5.13 -24.29 12.67
N HIS A 10 -6.09 -23.66 13.38
CA HIS A 10 -6.94 -22.63 12.77
C HIS A 10 -6.13 -21.41 12.31
N ASP A 11 -5.05 -21.04 13.03
CA ASP A 11 -4.19 -19.94 12.64
C ASP A 11 -3.37 -20.27 11.40
N ILE A 12 -2.83 -21.49 11.31
CA ILE A 12 -2.09 -21.97 10.13
C ILE A 12 -3.01 -21.97 8.91
N LEU A 13 -4.22 -22.53 9.04
CA LEU A 13 -5.22 -22.54 7.99
C LEU A 13 -5.63 -21.12 7.59
N PHE A 14 -5.82 -20.22 8.56
CA PHE A 14 -6.13 -18.82 8.31
C PHE A 14 -5.02 -18.11 7.53
N CYS A 15 -3.75 -18.27 7.92
CA CYS A 15 -2.62 -17.66 7.23
C CYS A 15 -2.44 -18.23 5.82
N ARG A 16 -2.59 -19.56 5.64
CA ARG A 16 -2.59 -20.19 4.32
C ARG A 16 -3.71 -19.64 3.42
N GLU A 17 -4.92 -19.50 3.95
CA GLU A 17 -6.03 -18.91 3.19
C GLU A 17 -5.78 -17.44 2.84
N LEU A 18 -5.11 -16.68 3.71
CA LEU A 18 -4.80 -15.28 3.44
C LEU A 18 -3.73 -15.11 2.35
N LEU A 19 -2.85 -16.11 2.18
CA LEU A 19 -1.80 -16.13 1.16
C LEU A 19 -2.26 -16.61 -0.21
N VAL A 20 -3.28 -17.47 -0.26
CA VAL A 20 -3.80 -18.05 -1.49
C VAL A 20 -4.89 -17.14 -2.07
N THR A 21 -4.58 -16.50 -3.19
CA THR A 21 -5.51 -15.67 -3.99
C THR A 21 -6.65 -16.48 -4.67
N GLU A 22 -6.84 -17.75 -4.31
CA GLU A 22 -7.86 -18.65 -4.86
C GLU A 22 -8.85 -19.05 -3.74
N PRO A 23 -10.16 -18.80 -3.91
CA PRO A 23 -11.15 -19.14 -2.91
C PRO A 23 -11.36 -20.66 -2.89
N TYR A 24 -11.71 -21.19 -1.72
CA TYR A 24 -12.20 -22.55 -1.45
C TYR A 24 -11.17 -23.60 -0.99
N ALA A 25 -11.02 -23.70 0.34
CA ALA A 25 -11.18 -24.98 1.02
C ALA A 25 -11.67 -24.87 2.48
N HIS A 26 -11.43 -23.75 3.19
CA HIS A 26 -11.69 -23.70 4.63
C HIS A 26 -12.63 -22.54 5.04
N LYS A 27 -13.94 -22.71 4.83
CA LYS A 27 -14.94 -21.70 5.24
C LYS A 27 -15.06 -21.61 6.76
N PHE A 28 -14.23 -20.81 7.40
CA PHE A 28 -14.43 -20.40 8.78
C PHE A 28 -15.74 -19.62 8.91
N ARG A 29 -16.67 -20.08 9.76
CA ARG A 29 -17.88 -19.31 10.11
C ARG A 29 -17.55 -18.25 11.17
N VAL A 30 -16.68 -17.31 10.81
CA VAL A 30 -16.21 -16.22 11.68
C VAL A 30 -16.61 -14.85 11.11
N THR A 31 -16.69 -13.84 11.98
CA THR A 31 -17.00 -12.48 11.54
C THR A 31 -15.75 -11.77 11.01
N THR A 32 -15.91 -10.79 10.11
CA THR A 32 -14.80 -9.96 9.60
C THR A 32 -14.02 -9.28 10.74
N ARG A 33 -14.71 -8.88 11.81
CA ARG A 33 -14.08 -8.31 13.01
C ARG A 33 -13.19 -9.34 13.72
N SER A 34 -13.63 -10.59 13.83
CA SER A 34 -12.83 -11.67 14.41
C SER A 34 -11.59 -11.96 13.57
N VAL A 35 -11.72 -11.94 12.25
CA VAL A 35 -10.60 -12.12 11.31
C VAL A 35 -9.56 -11.02 11.51
N ARG A 36 -9.98 -9.76 11.48
CA ARG A 36 -9.07 -8.63 11.71
C ARG A 36 -8.40 -8.70 13.09
N GLY A 37 -9.18 -8.98 14.13
CA GLY A 37 -8.65 -9.12 15.49
C GLY A 37 -7.63 -10.25 15.60
N ARG A 38 -7.86 -11.39 14.94
CA ARG A 38 -6.92 -12.50 14.93
C ARG A 38 -5.64 -12.17 14.18
N TYR A 39 -5.76 -11.52 13.03
CA TYR A 39 -4.62 -11.04 12.25
C TYR A 39 -3.72 -10.09 13.06
N THR A 40 -4.30 -9.08 13.72
CA THR A 40 -3.55 -8.16 14.59
C THR A 40 -2.84 -8.91 15.72
N LEU A 41 -3.52 -9.85 16.38
CA LEU A 41 -2.91 -10.63 17.46
C LEU A 41 -1.69 -11.44 16.98
N LEU A 42 -1.81 -12.12 15.84
CA LEU A 42 -0.74 -12.96 15.30
C LEU A 42 0.48 -12.13 14.87
N THR A 43 0.26 -11.00 14.19
CA THR A 43 1.33 -10.11 13.75
C THR A 43 2.03 -9.41 14.91
N THR A 44 1.30 -8.94 15.93
CA THR A 44 1.90 -8.37 17.15
C THR A 44 2.76 -9.40 17.87
N ARG A 45 2.25 -10.63 18.04
CA ARG A 45 3.01 -11.71 18.70
C ARG A 45 4.31 -12.02 17.96
N LYS A 46 4.28 -12.07 16.63
CA LYS A 46 5.50 -12.33 15.84
C LYS A 46 6.53 -11.22 16.01
N ALA A 47 6.09 -9.95 16.03
CA ALA A 47 6.98 -8.82 16.29
C ALA A 47 7.59 -8.86 17.70
N GLU A 48 6.84 -9.28 18.70
CA GLU A 48 7.35 -9.46 20.06
C GLU A 48 8.39 -10.57 20.15
N GLN A 49 8.16 -11.72 19.48
CA GLN A 49 9.14 -12.81 19.42
C GLN A 49 10.46 -12.36 18.81
N LEU A 50 10.42 -11.66 17.66
CA LEU A 50 11.64 -11.14 17.03
C LEU A 50 12.41 -10.19 17.96
N ARG A 51 11.71 -9.30 18.67
CA ARG A 51 12.32 -8.37 19.64
C ARG A 51 12.92 -9.11 20.85
N GLU A 52 12.29 -10.19 21.29
CA GLU A 52 12.80 -11.02 22.39
C GLU A 52 14.01 -11.84 21.95
N GLU A 53 14.02 -12.37 20.73
CA GLU A 53 15.16 -13.05 20.11
C GLU A 53 16.35 -12.11 19.91
N GLU A 54 16.13 -10.86 19.46
CA GLU A 54 17.19 -9.83 19.41
C GLU A 54 17.80 -9.54 20.79
N LYS A 55 17.02 -9.73 21.87
CA LYS A 55 17.43 -9.46 23.24
C LYS A 55 18.03 -10.68 23.96
N ALA A 56 17.63 -11.90 23.58
CA ALA A 56 18.11 -13.15 24.16
C ALA A 56 19.32 -13.70 23.38
N SER A 57 20.26 -14.36 24.05
CA SER A 57 21.47 -14.84 23.39
C SER A 57 21.17 -15.93 22.35
N GLY A 58 21.47 -15.65 21.08
CA GLY A 58 22.15 -16.49 20.07
C GLY A 58 21.70 -17.93 19.77
N ILE A 59 20.66 -18.45 20.41
CA ILE A 59 20.14 -19.79 20.11
C ILE A 59 19.17 -19.67 18.94
N GLU A 60 19.53 -20.32 17.84
CA GLU A 60 18.70 -20.43 16.64
C GLU A 60 17.41 -21.19 16.99
N VAL A 61 16.31 -20.47 17.10
CA VAL A 61 14.97 -21.07 17.18
C VAL A 61 14.53 -21.40 15.77
N THR A 62 14.24 -22.67 15.52
CA THR A 62 13.70 -23.10 14.22
C THR A 62 12.33 -22.43 13.99
N PRO A 63 12.13 -21.66 12.91
CA PRO A 63 10.87 -20.99 12.66
C PRO A 63 9.77 -22.02 12.44
N THR A 64 8.61 -21.80 13.07
CA THR A 64 7.44 -22.67 12.90
C THR A 64 6.69 -22.30 11.62
N GLU A 65 5.81 -23.18 11.14
CA GLU A 65 5.05 -22.92 9.91
C GLU A 65 4.27 -21.59 9.97
N ILE A 66 3.65 -21.28 11.11
CA ILE A 66 2.92 -20.02 11.28
C ILE A 66 3.85 -18.80 11.21
N ASP A 67 5.11 -18.93 11.63
CA ASP A 67 6.10 -17.86 11.53
C ASP A 67 6.41 -17.52 10.07
N LEU A 68 6.65 -18.56 9.26
CA LEU A 68 6.94 -18.43 7.83
C LEU A 68 5.74 -17.86 7.07
N LEU A 69 4.53 -18.34 7.36
CA LEU A 69 3.33 -17.84 6.70
C LEU A 69 3.05 -16.38 7.06
N LEU A 70 3.26 -15.97 8.32
CA LEU A 70 3.11 -14.57 8.74
C LEU A 70 4.15 -13.67 8.08
N GLU A 71 5.40 -14.14 7.96
CA GLU A 71 6.46 -13.40 7.28
C GLU A 71 6.11 -13.17 5.79
N GLU A 72 5.65 -14.20 5.09
CA GLU A 72 5.20 -14.08 3.69
C GLU A 72 4.02 -13.10 3.55
N ILE A 73 3.05 -13.13 4.47
CA ILE A 73 1.92 -12.20 4.48
C ILE A 73 2.42 -10.76 4.64
N LEU A 74 3.30 -10.51 5.61
CA LEU A 74 3.83 -9.18 5.90
C LEU A 74 4.66 -8.64 4.73
N GLU A 75 5.45 -9.49 4.08
CA GLU A 75 6.21 -9.10 2.89
C GLU A 75 5.28 -8.72 1.73
N LYS A 76 4.24 -9.52 1.47
CA LYS A 76 3.22 -9.20 0.44
C LYS A 76 2.48 -7.91 0.76
N GLU A 77 2.12 -7.65 2.02
CA GLU A 77 1.50 -6.38 2.42
C GLU A 77 2.43 -5.19 2.20
N LYS A 78 3.72 -5.34 2.52
CA LYS A 78 4.73 -4.30 2.28
C LYS A 78 4.91 -4.02 0.79
N ALA A 79 4.97 -5.06 -0.04
CA ALA A 79 5.05 -4.92 -1.49
C ALA A 79 3.82 -4.21 -2.06
N ALA A 80 2.62 -4.62 -1.66
CA ALA A 80 1.37 -3.98 -2.10
C ALA A 80 1.30 -2.50 -1.68
N ARG A 81 1.75 -2.15 -0.47
CA ARG A 81 1.83 -0.74 -0.01
C ARG A 81 2.82 0.07 -0.85
N ALA A 82 3.99 -0.50 -1.17
CA ALA A 82 4.99 0.15 -1.99
C ALA A 82 4.50 0.37 -3.44
N GLU A 83 3.77 -0.59 -4.01
CA GLU A 83 3.14 -0.44 -5.33
C GLU A 83 2.14 0.73 -5.34
N ILE A 84 1.28 0.83 -4.32
CA ILE A 84 0.33 1.93 -4.16
C ILE A 84 1.05 3.29 -4.09
N GLU A 85 2.10 3.39 -3.26
CA GLU A 85 2.90 4.62 -3.10
C GLU A 85 3.64 5.01 -4.39
N SER A 86 4.17 4.04 -5.13
CA SER A 86 4.85 4.27 -6.41
C SER A 86 3.89 4.79 -7.49
N GLY A 87 2.63 4.32 -7.49
CA GLY A 87 1.57 4.82 -8.35
C GLY A 87 1.25 6.29 -8.10
N ASP A 88 1.31 6.72 -6.84
CA ASP A 88 1.07 8.09 -6.42
C ASP A 88 2.18 9.05 -6.90
N THR A 89 3.41 8.54 -7.03
CA THR A 89 4.55 9.31 -7.60
C THR A 89 4.34 9.62 -9.09
N LYS A 90 3.80 8.66 -9.86
CA LYS A 90 3.45 8.88 -11.28
C LYS A 90 2.34 9.93 -11.43
N LYS A 91 1.35 9.90 -10.52
CA LYS A 91 0.27 10.91 -10.46
C LYS A 91 0.82 12.31 -10.15
N ARG A 92 1.71 12.45 -9.17
CA ARG A 92 2.36 13.74 -8.84
C ARG A 92 3.16 14.30 -10.01
N LYS A 93 3.89 13.46 -10.76
CA LYS A 93 4.64 13.90 -11.95
C LYS A 93 3.72 14.39 -13.06
N ALA A 94 2.63 13.68 -13.36
CA ALA A 94 1.65 14.09 -14.36
C ALA A 94 0.96 15.43 -13.99
N GLU A 95 0.70 15.65 -12.70
CA GLU A 95 0.14 16.90 -12.19
C GLU A 95 1.14 18.07 -12.30
N GLN A 96 2.41 17.82 -12.00
CA GLN A 96 3.49 18.81 -12.14
C GLN A 96 3.72 19.21 -13.60
N ASP A 97 3.72 18.24 -14.53
CA ASP A 97 3.86 18.51 -15.97
C ASP A 97 2.68 19.33 -16.51
N LYS A 98 1.46 19.04 -16.06
CA LYS A 98 0.26 19.82 -16.40
C LYS A 98 0.36 21.26 -15.88
N ALA A 99 0.75 21.44 -14.61
CA ALA A 99 0.92 22.78 -14.02
C ALA A 99 2.02 23.59 -14.75
N GLY A 100 3.10 22.92 -15.18
CA GLY A 100 4.13 23.52 -16.02
C GLY A 100 3.59 24.00 -17.36
N ALA A 101 2.82 23.15 -18.06
CA ALA A 101 2.21 23.49 -19.34
C ALA A 101 1.22 24.67 -19.23
N ASP A 102 0.37 24.67 -18.20
CA ASP A 102 -0.58 25.75 -17.94
C ASP A 102 0.13 27.08 -17.61
N ASN A 103 1.26 27.03 -16.90
CA ASN A 103 2.06 28.21 -16.61
C ASN A 103 2.70 28.81 -17.88
N ILE A 104 3.26 27.97 -18.76
CA ILE A 104 3.82 28.42 -20.04
C ILE A 104 2.72 29.05 -20.91
N ARG A 105 1.54 28.43 -20.98
CA ARG A 105 0.38 28.97 -21.71
C ARG A 105 -0.03 30.34 -21.17
N ARG A 106 -0.10 30.50 -19.85
CA ARG A 106 -0.44 31.76 -19.20
C ARG A 106 0.57 32.87 -19.51
N LEU A 107 1.86 32.59 -19.38
CA LEU A 107 2.93 33.54 -19.68
C LEU A 107 2.92 33.99 -21.15
N ALA A 108 2.64 33.07 -22.08
CA ALA A 108 2.49 33.40 -23.49
C ALA A 108 1.29 34.33 -23.75
N MET A 109 0.13 34.04 -23.15
CA MET A 109 -1.07 34.86 -23.28
C MET A 109 -0.88 36.28 -22.70
N GLU A 110 -0.17 36.39 -21.57
CA GLU A 110 0.15 37.68 -20.96
C GLU A 110 1.08 38.50 -21.85
N ARG A 111 2.12 37.87 -22.42
CA ARG A 111 3.05 38.53 -23.36
C ARG A 111 2.36 39.04 -24.62
N MET A 112 1.42 38.27 -25.18
CA MET A 112 0.63 38.67 -26.35
C MET A 112 -0.35 39.80 -26.03
N SER A 113 -0.88 39.85 -24.81
CA SER A 113 -1.74 40.95 -24.35
C SER A 113 -0.97 42.28 -24.21
N GLN A 114 0.32 42.20 -23.87
CA GLN A 114 1.20 43.37 -23.77
C GLN A 114 1.68 43.91 -25.12
N THR A 115 1.58 43.14 -26.21
CA THR A 115 1.89 43.65 -27.55
C THR A 115 0.75 44.51 -28.07
N LYS A 116 0.99 45.82 -28.22
CA LYS A 116 0.02 46.76 -28.82
C LYS A 116 -0.31 46.30 -30.25
N PRO A 117 -1.60 46.20 -30.65
CA PRO A 117 -1.94 45.97 -32.04
C PRO A 117 -1.38 47.13 -32.86
N GLY A 118 -0.52 46.84 -33.82
CA GLY A 118 0.09 47.84 -34.67
C GLY A 118 -1.00 48.62 -35.40
N LYS A 119 -1.12 49.93 -35.10
CA LYS A 119 -1.71 50.89 -36.03
C LYS A 119 -0.83 50.89 -37.28
N VAL A 120 -1.11 49.97 -38.20
CA VAL A 120 -0.59 50.06 -39.56
C VAL A 120 -1.19 51.31 -40.16
N MET A 121 -0.29 52.25 -40.40
CA MET A 121 -0.44 53.55 -41.03
C MET A 121 -1.35 53.49 -42.27
N TRP A 122 -2.61 53.93 -42.14
CA TRP A 122 -3.49 54.25 -43.27
C TRP A 122 -3.50 55.75 -43.58
N GLU A 123 -2.50 56.51 -43.11
CA GLU A 123 -2.50 57.98 -43.14
C GLU A 123 -1.41 58.56 -44.06
N LYS A 124 -1.17 57.86 -45.17
CA LYS A 124 -0.39 58.34 -46.32
C LYS A 124 -0.98 57.80 -47.62
N LEU A 125 -2.17 58.28 -47.98
CA LEU A 125 -2.67 58.33 -49.36
C LEU A 125 -3.37 59.67 -49.56
#